data_AF-A0A2V8BNA5-F1
#
_entry.id   AF-A0A2V8BNA5-F1
#
_cell.length_a   1.000
_cell.length_b   1.000
_cell.length_c   1.000
_cell.angle_alpha   90.00
_cell.angle_beta   90.00
_cell.angle_gamma   90.00
#
_symmetry.space_group_name_H-M   'P 1'
#
loop_
_entity.id
_entity.type
_entity.pdbx_description
1 polymer ?
#
loop_
_entity_poly.entity_id
_entity_poly.type
_entity_poly.pdbx_seq_one_letter_code
_entity_poly.pdbx_strand_id
1 'polypeptide(L)'
;MIRRPRKRMTLASLKRHIDRRFATKADLRQFATKADLHQFATKRDLCRFATKRDLRRFATKAELRFATKEDMAALEARMDAGFAGVARQLDSLNQKIDAVLDYAKGETRLHTTVLGEHENRLRDLEAGAIG
;
A
#
# COMPACT_ATOMS: atom_id res chain seq x y z
N MET A 1 63.75 56.40 69.10
CA MET A 1 63.13 55.45 68.16
C MET A 1 62.51 56.22 66.99
N ILE A 2 63.10 56.17 65.80
CA ILE A 2 62.61 56.90 64.62
C ILE A 2 61.60 56.02 63.89
N ARG A 3 60.33 56.43 63.84
CA ARG A 3 59.30 55.74 63.05
C ARG A 3 59.56 56.00 61.56
N ARG A 4 59.85 54.94 60.79
CA ARG A 4 60.02 55.04 59.33
C ARG A 4 58.72 55.57 58.69
N PRO A 5 58.78 56.53 57.76
CA PRO A 5 57.59 57.02 57.09
C PRO A 5 56.99 55.91 56.21
N ARG A 6 55.68 55.66 56.36
CA ARG A 6 54.95 54.74 55.48
C ARG A 6 54.97 55.30 54.06
N LYS A 7 55.46 54.52 53.10
CA LYS A 7 55.45 54.84 51.67
C LYS A 7 54.00 55.09 51.24
N ARG A 8 53.61 56.35 51.06
CA ARG A 8 52.26 56.72 50.61
C ARG A 8 52.10 56.25 49.16
N MET A 9 51.02 55.54 48.88
CA MET A 9 50.69 55.10 47.54
C MET A 9 50.30 56.32 46.69
N THR A 10 50.84 56.44 45.47
CA THR A 10 50.49 57.53 44.57
C THR A 10 49.11 57.31 43.95
N LEU A 11 48.40 58.40 43.62
CA LEU A 11 47.10 58.33 42.93
C LEU A 11 47.15 57.50 41.64
N ALA A 12 48.25 57.60 40.87
CA ALA A 12 48.47 56.79 39.68
C ALA A 12 48.56 55.28 39.98
N SER A 13 49.20 54.92 41.10
CA SER A 13 49.29 53.52 41.52
C SER A 13 47.93 52.98 41.95
N LEU A 14 47.12 53.80 42.64
CA LEU A 14 45.78 53.44 43.07
C LEU A 14 44.84 53.28 41.86
N LYS A 15 44.88 54.22 40.92
CA LYS A 15 44.11 54.16 39.67
C LYS A 15 44.42 52.88 38.87
N ARG A 16 45.70 52.55 38.68
CA ARG A 16 46.11 51.32 38.00
C ARG A 16 45.67 50.05 38.75
N HIS A 17 45.64 50.08 40.08
CA HIS A 17 45.14 48.96 40.87
C HIS A 17 43.64 48.75 40.66
N ILE A 18 42.87 49.84 40.62
CA ILE A 18 41.42 49.83 40.36
C ILE A 18 41.16 49.37 38.91
N ASP A 19 41.83 49.95 37.92
CA ASP A 19 41.66 49.60 36.50
C ASP A 19 41.99 48.12 36.21
N ARG A 20 42.88 47.48 37.00
CA ARG A 20 43.17 46.04 36.90
C ARG A 20 42.16 45.15 37.63
N ARG A 21 41.46 45.68 38.63
CA ARG A 21 40.53 44.94 39.48
C ARG A 21 39.09 44.99 38.98
N PHE A 22 38.74 46.04 38.24
CA PHE A 22 37.38 46.28 37.76
C PHE A 22 37.31 46.17 36.24
N ALA A 23 36.27 45.48 35.78
CA ALA A 23 35.96 45.42 34.36
C ALA A 23 35.49 46.79 33.85
N THR A 24 35.93 47.13 32.65
CA THR A 24 35.48 48.31 31.90
C THR A 24 34.25 47.99 31.07
N LYS A 25 33.58 49.02 30.55
CA LYS A 25 32.46 48.84 29.62
C LYS A 25 32.86 48.09 28.34
N ALA A 26 34.13 48.17 27.92
CA ALA A 26 34.63 47.45 26.75
C ALA A 26 34.73 45.94 27.03
N ASP A 27 35.17 45.56 28.23
CA ASP A 27 35.29 44.15 28.65
C ASP A 27 33.91 43.46 28.69
N LEU A 28 32.86 44.19 29.05
CA LEU A 28 31.49 43.67 29.12
C LEU A 28 30.83 43.47 27.75
N ARG A 29 31.32 44.11 26.67
CA ARG A 29 30.74 43.96 25.31
C ARG A 29 30.95 42.58 24.71
N GLN A 30 31.90 41.80 25.23
CA GLN A 30 32.18 40.43 24.76
C GLN A 30 31.21 39.40 25.35
N PHE A 31 30.44 39.77 26.37
CA PHE A 31 29.47 38.87 27.00
C PHE A 31 28.13 38.94 26.30
N ALA A 32 27.51 37.78 26.12
CA ALA A 32 26.13 37.68 25.68
C ALA A 32 25.20 38.40 26.67
N THR A 33 24.27 39.17 26.14
CA THR A 33 23.21 39.83 26.90
C THR A 33 22.03 38.88 27.10
N LYS A 34 21.11 39.24 27.99
CA LYS A 34 19.86 38.49 28.15
C LYS A 34 19.03 38.43 26.87
N ALA A 35 19.10 39.47 26.03
CA ALA A 35 18.41 39.51 24.75
C ALA A 35 18.92 38.42 23.79
N ASP A 36 20.23 38.20 23.76
CA ASP A 36 20.88 37.21 22.89
C ASP A 36 20.45 35.77 23.25
N LEU A 37 20.12 35.52 24.51
CA LEU A 37 19.70 34.20 24.99
C LEU A 37 18.23 33.86 24.65
N HIS A 38 17.39 34.86 24.33
CA HIS A 38 15.98 34.62 23.99
C HIS A 38 15.78 33.90 22.64
N GLN A 39 16.79 33.91 21.76
CA GLN A 39 16.74 33.22 20.48
C GLN A 39 16.94 31.69 20.60
N PHE A 40 17.43 31.21 21.74
CA PHE A 40 17.67 29.79 21.94
C PHE A 40 16.42 29.06 22.40
N ALA A 41 16.13 27.93 21.75
CA ALA A 41 15.08 27.03 22.18
C ALA A 41 15.37 26.50 23.59
N THR A 42 14.36 26.52 24.44
CA THR A 42 14.41 25.96 25.78
C THR A 42 14.02 24.48 25.77
N LYS A 43 14.32 23.77 26.86
CA LYS A 43 13.88 22.38 27.04
C LYS A 43 12.35 22.22 26.91
N ARG A 44 11.58 23.25 27.28
CA ARG A 44 10.11 23.25 27.17
C ARG A 44 9.64 23.31 25.72
N ASP A 45 10.38 24.00 24.85
CA ASP A 45 10.04 24.11 23.44
C ASP A 45 10.20 22.76 22.72
N LEU A 46 11.15 21.94 23.17
CA LEU A 46 11.37 20.59 22.67
C LEU A 46 10.28 19.59 23.08
N CYS A 47 9.53 19.84 24.16
CA CYS A 47 8.45 18.95 24.62
C CYS A 47 7.26 18.87 23.65
N ARG A 48 7.16 19.79 22.67
CA ARG A 48 6.09 19.78 21.65
C ARG A 48 6.36 18.83 20.49
N PHE A 49 7.57 18.32 20.35
CA PHE A 49 7.93 17.41 19.26
C PHE A 49 7.56 15.96 19.61
N ALA A 50 7.08 15.23 18.61
CA ALA A 50 6.83 13.80 18.73
C ALA A 50 8.14 13.08 19.09
N THR A 51 8.08 12.23 20.11
CA THR A 51 9.19 11.42 20.56
C THR A 51 9.21 10.08 19.82
N LYS A 52 10.35 9.37 19.92
CA LYS A 52 10.45 7.98 19.45
C LYS A 52 9.37 7.07 20.05
N ARG A 53 8.88 7.36 21.26
CA ARG A 53 7.81 6.58 21.90
C ARG A 53 6.46 6.85 21.24
N ASP A 54 6.18 8.09 20.88
CA ASP A 54 4.91 8.48 20.24
C ASP A 54 4.79 7.84 18.85
N LEU A 55 5.92 7.69 18.14
CA LEU A 55 5.98 7.02 16.84
C LEU A 55 5.79 5.50 16.91
N ARG A 56 5.91 4.86 18.08
CA ARG A 56 5.68 3.39 18.23
C ARG A 56 4.23 2.98 18.06
N ARG A 57 3.27 3.91 18.18
CA ARG A 57 1.84 3.64 17.97
C ARG A 57 1.43 3.71 16.49
N PHE A 58 2.31 4.21 15.63
CA PHE A 58 2.09 4.17 14.19
C PHE A 58 2.52 2.82 13.65
N ALA A 59 1.74 2.28 12.70
CA ALA A 59 1.95 0.97 12.11
C ALA A 59 3.43 0.80 11.71
N THR A 60 4.08 -0.18 12.30
CA THR A 60 5.44 -0.53 11.89
C THR A 60 5.41 -1.03 10.44
N LYS A 61 6.51 -0.91 9.69
CA LYS A 61 6.58 -1.46 8.31
C LYS A 61 6.16 -2.93 8.21
N ALA A 62 6.23 -3.68 9.31
CA ALA A 62 5.80 -5.06 9.41
C ALA A 62 4.26 -5.23 9.44
N GLU A 63 3.52 -4.23 9.92
CA GLU A 63 2.05 -4.22 9.98
C GLU A 63 1.41 -3.80 8.66
N LEU A 64 2.15 -3.13 7.78
CA LEU A 64 1.70 -2.74 6.45
C LEU A 64 2.00 -3.88 5.45
N ARG A 65 1.07 -4.83 5.32
CA ARG A 65 1.14 -5.82 4.24
C ARG A 65 0.64 -5.21 2.93
N PHE A 66 1.54 -5.09 1.96
CA PHE A 66 1.20 -4.74 0.58
C PHE A 66 1.09 -6.00 -0.27
N ALA A 67 0.20 -5.98 -1.27
CA ALA A 67 0.17 -7.03 -2.29
C ALA A 67 1.55 -7.12 -2.96
N THR A 68 2.10 -8.33 -2.97
CA THR A 68 3.40 -8.64 -3.58
C THR A 68 3.21 -9.13 -5.01
N LYS A 69 4.32 -9.22 -5.75
CA LYS A 69 4.30 -9.85 -7.08
C LYS A 69 3.82 -11.30 -7.04
N GLU A 70 4.12 -12.01 -5.94
CA GLU A 70 3.69 -13.40 -5.74
C GLU A 70 2.16 -13.49 -5.55
N ASP A 71 1.57 -12.55 -4.82
CA ASP A 71 0.12 -12.49 -4.63
C ASP A 71 -0.61 -12.26 -5.97
N MET A 72 -0.04 -11.41 -6.84
CA MET A 72 -0.58 -11.15 -8.18
C MET A 72 -0.44 -12.37 -9.10
N ALA A 73 0.73 -13.01 -9.11
CA ALA A 73 0.96 -14.23 -9.88
C ALA A 73 0.02 -15.38 -9.44
N ALA A 74 -0.23 -15.50 -8.13
CA ALA A 74 -1.19 -16.47 -7.61
C ALA A 74 -2.62 -16.16 -8.07
N LEU A 75 -3.00 -14.88 -8.14
CA LEU A 75 -4.29 -14.47 -8.67
C LEU A 75 -4.43 -14.78 -10.17
N GLU A 76 -3.42 -14.45 -10.97
CA GLU A 76 -3.37 -14.76 -12.41
C GLU A 76 -3.54 -16.26 -12.66
N ALA A 77 -2.76 -17.10 -11.97
CA ALA A 77 -2.85 -18.56 -12.10
C ALA A 77 -4.24 -19.09 -11.71
N ARG A 78 -4.87 -18.50 -10.68
CA ARG A 78 -6.25 -18.86 -10.29
C ARG A 78 -7.27 -18.45 -11.35
N MET A 79 -7.09 -17.29 -11.98
CA MET A 79 -7.94 -16.84 -13.07
C MET A 79 -7.81 -17.75 -14.28
N ASP A 80 -6.59 -18.09 -14.70
CA ASP A 80 -6.32 -18.98 -15.82
C ASP A 80 -6.95 -20.37 -15.60
N ALA A 81 -6.78 -20.95 -14.40
CA ALA A 81 -7.41 -22.21 -14.06
C ALA A 81 -8.95 -22.12 -14.08
N GLY A 82 -9.51 -21.00 -13.61
CA GLY A 82 -10.95 -20.72 -13.66
C GLY A 82 -11.47 -20.67 -15.09
N PHE A 83 -10.83 -19.88 -15.96
CA PHE A 83 -11.21 -19.76 -17.37
C PHE A 83 -11.06 -21.08 -18.13
N ALA A 84 -10.00 -21.85 -17.89
CA ALA A 84 -9.84 -23.19 -18.44
C ALA A 84 -10.95 -24.15 -17.98
N GLY A 85 -11.45 -23.97 -16.75
CA GLY A 85 -12.62 -24.68 -16.24
C GLY A 85 -13.89 -24.38 -17.03
N VAL A 86 -14.14 -23.10 -17.29
CA VAL A 86 -15.30 -22.65 -18.08
C VAL A 86 -15.22 -23.15 -19.52
N ALA A 87 -14.04 -23.09 -20.15
CA ALA A 87 -13.86 -23.59 -21.52
C ALA A 87 -14.20 -25.08 -21.63
N ARG A 88 -13.71 -25.91 -20.70
CA ARG A 88 -14.04 -27.35 -20.65
C ARG A 88 -15.54 -27.61 -20.46
N GLN A 89 -16.21 -26.79 -19.65
CA GLN A 89 -17.66 -26.90 -19.48
C GLN A 89 -18.41 -26.57 -20.78
N LEU A 90 -17.96 -25.54 -21.50
CA LEU A 90 -18.52 -25.17 -22.80
C LEU A 90 -18.35 -26.30 -23.83
N ASP A 91 -17.16 -26.90 -23.91
CA ASP A 91 -16.89 -28.02 -24.82
C ASP A 91 -17.78 -29.22 -24.51
N SER A 92 -17.96 -29.54 -23.23
CA SER A 92 -18.86 -30.62 -22.80
C SER A 92 -20.33 -30.32 -23.16
N LEU A 93 -20.77 -29.07 -23.04
CA LEU A 93 -22.12 -28.66 -23.44
C LEU A 93 -22.31 -28.80 -24.96
N ASN A 94 -21.33 -28.37 -25.75
CA ASN A 94 -21.38 -28.51 -27.21
C ASN A 94 -21.48 -29.98 -27.63
N GLN A 95 -20.66 -30.87 -27.04
CA GLN A 95 -20.75 -32.32 -27.31
C GLN A 95 -22.13 -32.91 -26.97
N LYS A 96 -22.75 -32.45 -25.87
CA LYS A 96 -24.10 -32.88 -25.50
C LYS A 96 -25.15 -32.37 -26.49
N ILE A 97 -25.02 -31.13 -26.95
CA ILE A 97 -25.90 -30.54 -27.97
C ILE A 97 -25.81 -31.35 -29.26
N ASP A 98 -24.60 -31.67 -29.72
CA ASP A 98 -24.39 -32.47 -30.93
C ASP A 98 -25.04 -33.85 -30.81
N ALA A 99 -24.87 -34.52 -29.66
CA ALA A 99 -25.49 -35.81 -29.40
C ALA A 99 -27.03 -35.76 -29.43
N VAL A 100 -27.64 -34.71 -28.85
CA VAL A 100 -29.10 -34.52 -28.90
C VAL A 100 -29.57 -34.24 -30.33
N LEU A 101 -28.82 -33.43 -31.08
CA LEU A 101 -29.15 -33.13 -32.48
C LEU A 101 -29.09 -34.39 -33.34
N ASP A 102 -28.10 -35.25 -33.14
CA ASP A 102 -27.98 -36.51 -33.88
C ASP A 102 -29.08 -37.50 -33.52
N TYR A 103 -29.46 -37.58 -32.23
CA TYR A 103 -30.61 -38.36 -31.80
C TYR A 103 -31.91 -37.89 -32.48
N ALA A 104 -32.19 -36.58 -32.47
CA ALA A 104 -33.40 -36.00 -33.09
C ALA A 104 -33.44 -36.20 -34.62
N LYS A 105 -32.28 -36.09 -35.30
CA LYS A 105 -32.15 -36.41 -36.73
C LYS A 105 -32.40 -37.90 -37.00
N GLY A 106 -31.97 -38.79 -36.11
CA GLY A 106 -32.22 -40.22 -36.22
C GLY A 106 -33.71 -40.54 -36.12
N GLU A 107 -34.40 -39.97 -35.14
CA GLU A 107 -35.83 -40.21 -34.90
C GLU A 107 -36.71 -39.68 -36.05
N THR A 108 -36.42 -38.49 -36.57
CA THR A 108 -37.12 -37.94 -37.74
C THR A 108 -36.91 -38.80 -39.00
N ARG A 109 -35.71 -39.34 -39.21
CA ARG A 109 -35.44 -40.28 -40.33
C ARG A 109 -36.29 -41.54 -40.21
N LEU A 110 -36.34 -42.16 -39.03
CA LEU A 110 -37.17 -43.35 -38.81
C LEU A 110 -38.64 -43.07 -39.09
N HIS A 111 -39.18 -41.94 -38.60
CA HIS A 111 -40.55 -41.53 -38.91
C HIS A 111 -40.79 -41.38 -40.41
N THR A 112 -39.88 -40.73 -41.15
CA THR A 112 -40.04 -40.59 -42.61
C THR A 112 -40.00 -41.91 -43.36
N THR A 113 -39.14 -42.84 -42.94
CA THR A 113 -39.06 -44.19 -43.55
C THR A 113 -40.35 -44.97 -43.29
N VAL A 114 -40.81 -45.02 -42.04
CA VAL A 114 -42.04 -45.74 -41.67
C VAL A 114 -43.25 -45.16 -42.39
N LEU A 115 -43.37 -43.83 -42.48
CA LEU A 115 -44.45 -43.18 -43.23
C LEU A 115 -44.42 -43.54 -44.73
N GLY A 116 -43.24 -43.52 -45.36
CA GLY A 116 -43.10 -43.92 -46.76
C GLY A 116 -43.45 -45.39 -47.01
N GLU A 117 -43.06 -46.29 -46.10
CA GLU A 117 -43.46 -47.71 -46.15
C GLU A 117 -44.97 -47.88 -45.98
N HIS A 118 -45.58 -47.15 -45.06
CA HIS A 118 -47.03 -47.15 -44.87
C HIS A 118 -47.78 -46.63 -46.10
N GLU A 119 -47.29 -45.54 -46.72
CA GLU A 119 -47.88 -44.98 -47.93
C GLU A 119 -47.83 -45.97 -49.10
N ASN A 120 -46.72 -46.69 -49.27
CA ASN A 120 -46.61 -47.75 -50.28
C ASN A 120 -47.60 -48.90 -50.00
N ARG A 121 -47.68 -49.37 -48.75
CA ARG A 121 -48.62 -50.43 -48.35
C ARG A 121 -50.09 -50.03 -48.56
N LEU A 122 -50.43 -48.77 -48.29
CA LEU A 122 -51.78 -48.25 -48.55
C LEU A 122 -52.09 -48.25 -50.06
N ARG A 123 -51.14 -47.81 -50.88
CA ARG A 123 -51.28 -47.82 -52.35
C ARG A 123 -51.54 -49.24 -52.90
N ASP A 124 -50.84 -50.24 -52.38
CA ASP A 124 -51.03 -51.64 -52.78
C ASP A 124 -52.43 -52.16 -52.40
N LEU A 125 -52.93 -51.80 -51.21
CA LEU A 125 -54.28 -52.16 -50.76
C LEU A 125 -55.37 -51.48 -51.58
N GLU A 126 -55.20 -50.20 -51.91
CA GLU A 126 -56.14 -49.44 -52.75
C GLU A 126 -56.20 -50.00 -54.18
N ALA A 127 -55.06 -50.40 -54.76
CA ALA A 127 -55.01 -51.02 -56.08
C ALA A 127 -55.73 -52.38 -56.14
N GLY A 128 -55.62 -53.17 -55.06
CA GLY A 128 -56.29 -54.49 -54.97
C GLY A 128 -57.80 -54.42 -54.69
N ALA A 129 -58.32 -53.30 -54.19
CA ALA A 129 -59.73 -53.14 -53.85
C ALA A 129 -60.61 -52.64 -55.02
N ILE A 130 -60.00 -52.19 -56.12
CA ILE A 130 -60.69 -51.59 -57.28
C ILE A 130 -60.76 -52.57 -58.48
N GLY A 131 -60.11 -53.74 -58.40
CA GLY A 131 -60.19 -54.83 -59.40
C GLY A 131 -61.16 -55.92 -59.01
#